data_AF-A0A1F7L0F3-F1
#
_entry.id   AF-A0A1F7L0F3-F1
#
_cell.length_a   1.000
_cell.length_b   1.000
_cell.length_c   1.000
_cell.angle_alpha   90.00
_cell.angle_beta   90.00
_cell.angle_gamma   90.00
#
_symmetry.space_group_name_H-M   'P 1'
#
loop_
_entity.id
_entity.type
_entity.pdbx_description
1 polymer ?
#
loop_
_entity_poly.entity_id
_entity_poly.type
_entity_poly.pdbx_seq_one_letter_code
_entity_poly.pdbx_strand_id
1 'polypeptide(L)'
;MKRIFRMIIFSSFALILTSLWNKGFILPSDLITFFVASLTLALVFYIILPLSKIILLPLNIITLGLVTFVVYLVILHFSGASLHLFEITEWNFQGLNIAFISIPKMHISYLGNLVLSSVSISSIINVFEQLL
;
A
#
# COMPACT_ATOMS: atom_id res chain seq x y z
N MET A 1 -13.07 -16.52 -11.00
CA MET A 1 -12.49 -16.93 -9.69
C MET A 1 -13.31 -16.29 -8.57
N LYS A 2 -13.43 -16.92 -7.39
CA LYS A 2 -14.14 -16.29 -6.25
C LYS A 2 -13.44 -14.96 -5.91
N ARG A 3 -14.21 -13.88 -5.69
CA ARG A 3 -13.72 -12.49 -5.54
C ARG A 3 -12.57 -12.32 -4.54
N ILE A 4 -12.60 -13.10 -3.46
CA ILE A 4 -11.57 -13.12 -2.39
C ILE A 4 -10.22 -13.65 -2.89
N PHE A 5 -10.21 -14.72 -3.69
CA PHE A 5 -8.96 -15.32 -4.18
C PHE A 5 -8.21 -14.35 -5.09
N ARG A 6 -8.95 -13.62 -5.94
CA ARG A 6 -8.41 -12.57 -6.80
C ARG A 6 -7.79 -11.43 -5.97
N MET A 7 -8.43 -11.03 -4.87
CA MET A 7 -7.93 -9.97 -4.00
C MET A 7 -6.62 -10.35 -3.29
N ILE A 8 -6.47 -11.61 -2.88
CA ILE A 8 -5.21 -12.12 -2.29
C ILE A 8 -4.06 -12.05 -3.30
N ILE A 9 -4.32 -12.48 -4.53
CA ILE A 9 -3.33 -12.39 -5.61
C ILE A 9 -2.94 -10.93 -5.87
N PHE A 10 -3.92 -10.04 -6.03
CA PHE A 10 -3.66 -8.62 -6.30
C PHE A 10 -2.90 -7.94 -5.15
N SER A 11 -3.24 -8.27 -3.90
CA SER A 11 -2.55 -7.76 -2.73
C SER A 11 -1.09 -8.26 -2.68
N SER A 12 -0.86 -9.52 -3.04
CA SER A 12 0.49 -10.09 -3.13
C SER A 12 1.33 -9.37 -4.21
N PHE A 13 0.76 -9.16 -5.40
CA PHE A 13 1.41 -8.41 -6.47
C PHE A 13 1.68 -6.96 -6.07
N ALA A 14 0.73 -6.30 -5.39
CA ALA A 14 0.89 -4.93 -4.94
C ALA A 14 2.04 -4.77 -3.94
N LEU A 15 2.18 -5.71 -3.00
CA LEU A 15 3.31 -5.77 -2.07
C LEU A 15 4.65 -5.91 -2.79
N ILE A 16 4.75 -6.87 -3.71
CA ILE A 16 5.97 -7.12 -4.49
C ILE A 16 6.32 -5.90 -5.35
N LEU A 17 5.36 -5.41 -6.15
CA LEU A 17 5.57 -4.24 -7.00
C LEU A 17 5.99 -3.02 -6.21
N THR A 18 5.41 -2.80 -5.03
CA THR A 18 5.80 -1.70 -4.14
C THR A 18 7.25 -1.86 -3.67
N SER A 19 7.65 -3.04 -3.23
CA SER A 19 9.04 -3.30 -2.79
C SER A 19 10.10 -3.13 -3.89
N LEU A 20 9.74 -3.27 -5.17
CA LEU A 20 10.70 -3.16 -6.27
C LEU A 20 11.21 -1.73 -6.45
N TRP A 21 10.31 -0.75 -6.42
CA TRP A 21 10.65 0.65 -6.63
C TRP A 21 10.93 1.38 -5.31
N ASN A 22 10.32 0.95 -4.20
CA ASN A 22 10.44 1.56 -2.89
C ASN A 22 11.42 0.80 -2.00
N LYS A 23 12.66 1.29 -1.89
CA LYS A 23 13.71 0.60 -1.11
C LYS A 23 13.48 0.62 0.41
N GLY A 24 12.65 1.53 0.91
CA GLY A 24 12.25 1.54 2.31
C GLY A 24 11.07 0.63 2.61
N PHE A 25 10.51 -0.09 1.62
CA PHE A 25 9.43 -1.06 1.82
C PHE A 25 10.01 -2.48 1.77
N ILE A 26 10.32 -3.04 2.93
CA ILE A 26 11.02 -4.32 3.08
C ILE A 26 9.99 -5.42 3.31
N LEU A 27 9.96 -6.38 2.39
CA LEU A 27 9.14 -7.58 2.53
C LEU A 27 9.82 -8.62 3.41
N PRO A 28 9.03 -9.42 4.15
CA PRO A 28 9.56 -10.54 4.90
C PRO A 28 10.19 -11.56 3.95
N SER A 29 11.34 -12.12 4.36
CA SER A 29 12.04 -13.17 3.61
C SER A 29 11.33 -14.52 3.68
N ASP A 30 10.52 -14.73 4.72
CA ASP A 30 9.76 -15.95 4.94
C ASP A 30 8.45 -15.97 4.13
N LEU A 31 8.22 -17.06 3.40
CA LEU A 31 7.05 -17.25 2.54
C LEU A 31 5.75 -17.28 3.33
N ILE A 32 5.77 -17.84 4.55
CA ILE A 32 4.58 -17.91 5.40
C ILE A 32 4.19 -16.51 5.84
N THR A 33 5.16 -15.73 6.34
CA THR A 33 4.94 -14.34 6.76
C THR A 33 4.48 -13.47 5.59
N PHE A 34 5.04 -13.65 4.39
CA PHE A 34 4.57 -12.98 3.18
C PHE A 34 3.12 -13.32 2.82
N PHE A 35 2.74 -14.60 2.92
CA PHE A 35 1.37 -15.03 2.65
C PHE A 35 0.37 -14.47 3.68
N VAL A 36 0.76 -14.42 4.96
CA VAL A 36 -0.05 -13.77 6.00
C VAL A 36 -0.17 -12.28 5.70
N ALA A 37 0.91 -11.60 5.31
CA ALA A 37 0.91 -10.19 4.96
C ALA A 37 -0.07 -9.89 3.81
N SER A 38 -0.02 -10.68 2.75
CA SER A 38 -0.90 -10.51 1.59
C SER A 38 -2.35 -10.85 1.91
N LEU A 39 -2.61 -11.85 2.76
CA LEU A 39 -3.95 -12.19 3.23
C LEU A 39 -4.54 -11.08 4.11
N THR A 40 -3.78 -10.55 5.06
CA THR A 40 -4.19 -9.43 5.91
C THR A 40 -4.52 -8.21 5.06
N LEU A 41 -3.64 -7.88 4.10
CA LEU A 41 -3.88 -6.78 3.18
C LEU A 41 -5.13 -7.01 2.33
N ALA A 42 -5.34 -8.22 1.83
CA ALA A 42 -6.54 -8.55 1.07
C ALA A 42 -7.82 -8.40 1.90
N LEU A 43 -7.81 -8.82 3.18
CA LEU A 43 -8.93 -8.64 4.10
C LEU A 43 -9.21 -7.15 4.37
N VAL A 44 -8.15 -6.37 4.57
CA VAL A 44 -8.24 -4.91 4.73
C VAL A 44 -8.94 -4.27 3.53
N PHE A 45 -8.48 -4.58 2.31
CA PHE A 45 -9.03 -4.04 1.07
C PHE A 45 -10.43 -4.55 0.76
N TYR A 46 -10.73 -5.79 1.10
CA TYR A 46 -12.02 -6.40 0.81
C TYR A 46 -13.12 -6.04 1.82
N ILE A 47 -12.76 -5.87 3.09
CA ILE A 47 -13.73 -5.70 4.18
C ILE A 47 -13.63 -4.29 4.76
N ILE A 48 -12.48 -3.93 5.31
CA ILE A 48 -12.32 -2.71 6.12
C ILE A 48 -12.53 -1.46 5.29
N LEU A 49 -12.03 -1.45 4.06
CA LEU A 49 -12.10 -0.29 3.18
C LEU A 49 -13.50 0.02 2.62
N PRO A 50 -14.27 -0.94 2.10
CA PRO A 50 -15.66 -0.66 1.76
C PRO A 50 -16.48 -0.27 2.99
N LEU A 51 -16.26 -0.89 4.15
CA LEU A 51 -16.92 -0.50 5.40
C LEU A 51 -16.59 0.94 5.81
N SER A 52 -15.31 1.33 5.78
CA SER A 52 -14.88 2.68 6.15
C SER A 52 -15.47 3.72 5.22
N LYS A 53 -15.56 3.45 3.90
CA LYS A 53 -16.22 4.34 2.92
C LYS A 53 -17.70 4.54 3.21
N ILE A 54 -18.42 3.51 3.67
CA ILE A 54 -19.85 3.60 4.00
C ILE A 54 -20.05 4.42 5.28
N ILE A 55 -19.28 4.10 6.32
CA ILE A 55 -19.40 4.77 7.63
C ILE A 55 -18.97 6.24 7.54
N LEU A 56 -17.89 6.50 6.80
CA LEU A 56 -17.29 7.82 6.66
C LEU A 56 -17.79 8.56 5.42
N LEU A 57 -18.80 8.05 4.72
CA LEU A 57 -19.34 8.64 3.49
C LEU A 57 -19.56 10.16 3.56
N PRO A 58 -20.29 10.71 4.54
CA PRO A 58 -20.56 12.16 4.58
C PRO A 58 -19.26 12.96 4.68
N LEU A 59 -18.33 12.51 5.53
CA LEU A 59 -17.05 13.17 5.70
C LEU A 59 -16.19 13.03 4.44
N ASN A 60 -16.19 11.84 3.82
CA ASN A 60 -15.41 11.54 2.63
C ASN A 60 -15.83 12.39 1.43
N ILE A 61 -17.12 12.73 1.30
CA ILE A 61 -17.64 13.65 0.29
C ILE A 61 -17.10 15.07 0.53
N ILE A 62 -17.20 15.56 1.77
CA ILE A 62 -16.71 16.91 2.14
C ILE A 62 -15.20 17.02 1.94
N THR A 63 -14.45 15.96 2.26
CA THR A 63 -12.98 15.94 2.16
C THR A 63 -12.45 15.39 0.84
N LEU A 64 -13.29 15.21 -0.18
CA LEU A 64 -12.91 14.69 -1.50
C LEU A 64 -12.09 13.39 -1.46
N GLY A 65 -12.40 12.46 -0.56
CA GLY A 65 -11.69 11.19 -0.46
C GLY A 65 -10.52 11.14 0.52
N LEU A 66 -10.09 12.28 1.09
CA LEU A 66 -8.93 12.34 2.00
C LEU A 66 -9.08 11.45 3.23
N VAL A 67 -10.28 11.34 3.80
CA VAL A 67 -10.52 10.49 4.98
C VAL A 67 -10.24 9.02 4.67
N THR A 68 -10.72 8.52 3.53
CA THR A 68 -10.42 7.14 3.10
C THR A 68 -8.93 6.94 2.92
N PHE A 69 -8.22 7.92 2.37
CA PHE A 69 -6.77 7.90 2.24
C PHE A 69 -6.05 7.84 3.61
N VAL A 70 -6.49 8.62 4.60
CA VAL A 70 -5.93 8.53 5.95
C VAL A 70 -6.18 7.16 6.57
N VAL A 71 -7.36 6.57 6.37
CA VAL A 71 -7.65 5.19 6.82
C VAL A 71 -6.66 4.20 6.19
N TYR A 72 -6.32 4.34 4.91
CA TYR A 72 -5.28 3.51 4.27
C TYR A 72 -3.93 3.62 4.97
N LEU A 73 -3.48 4.85 5.27
CA LEU A 73 -2.22 5.09 5.98
C LEU A 73 -2.21 4.40 7.33
N VAL A 74 -3.28 4.58 8.11
CA VAL A 74 -3.40 4.00 9.45
C VAL A 74 -3.36 2.47 9.40
N ILE A 75 -4.04 1.86 8.43
CA ILE A 75 -4.08 0.40 8.32
C ILE A 75 -2.72 -0.18 7.88
N LEU A 76 -2.03 0.48 6.95
CA LEU A 76 -0.68 0.06 6.54
C LEU A 76 0.32 0.23 7.66
N HIS A 77 0.25 1.35 8.40
CA HIS A 77 1.05 1.57 9.59
C HIS A 77 0.83 0.46 10.62
N PHE A 78 -0.43 0.14 10.92
CA PHE A 78 -0.76 -0.91 11.88
C PHE A 78 -0.33 -2.30 11.41
N SER A 79 -0.53 -2.61 10.13
CA SER A 79 -0.12 -3.90 9.54
C SER A 79 1.39 -4.08 9.51
N GLY A 80 2.15 -3.02 9.24
CA GLY A 80 3.61 -3.08 9.24
C GLY A 80 4.20 -3.05 10.65
N ALA A 81 3.83 -2.05 11.46
CA ALA A 81 4.44 -1.81 12.76
C ALA A 81 3.95 -2.76 13.86
N SER A 82 2.63 -3.04 13.94
CA SER A 82 2.09 -3.87 15.03
C SER A 82 2.19 -5.36 14.73
N LEU A 83 1.94 -5.75 13.48
CA LEU A 83 1.91 -7.16 13.08
C LEU A 83 3.24 -7.68 12.52
N HIS A 84 4.25 -6.81 12.34
CA HIS A 84 5.57 -7.15 11.78
C HIS A 84 5.49 -7.92 10.44
N LEU A 85 4.45 -7.64 9.65
CA LEU A 85 4.18 -8.35 8.39
C LEU A 85 5.06 -7.86 7.24
N PHE A 86 5.52 -6.61 7.32
CA PHE A 86 6.46 -5.95 6.42
C PHE A 86 7.01 -4.71 7.13
N GLU A 87 8.22 -4.29 6.78
CA GLU A 87 8.84 -3.12 7.40
C GLU A 87 8.77 -1.92 6.46
N ILE A 88 8.40 -0.77 7.03
CA ILE A 88 8.45 0.52 6.36
C ILE A 88 9.52 1.34 7.07
N THR A 89 10.60 1.68 6.39
CA THR A 89 11.72 2.45 6.95
C THR A 89 11.96 3.71 6.13
N GLU A 90 12.64 4.70 6.72
CA GLU A 90 13.12 5.83 5.93
C GLU A 90 14.20 5.37 4.94
N TRP A 91 14.28 6.04 3.80
CA TRP A 91 15.24 5.67 2.77
C TRP A 91 15.67 6.84 1.92
N ASN A 92 16.88 6.74 1.37
CA ASN A 92 17.41 7.74 0.45
C ASN A 92 17.07 7.35 -0.98
N PHE A 93 16.18 8.12 -1.61
CA PHE A 93 15.93 8.01 -3.04
C PHE A 93 17.19 8.46 -3.79
N GLN A 94 17.77 7.55 -4.57
CA GLN A 94 19.04 7.78 -5.27
C GLN A 94 18.92 8.72 -6.48
N GLY A 95 17.74 9.28 -6.71
CA GLY A 95 17.44 10.03 -7.92
C GLY A 95 17.14 9.10 -9.08
N LEU A 96 16.46 9.63 -10.09
CA LEU A 96 16.14 8.91 -11.31
C LEU A 96 16.43 9.85 -12.47
N ASN A 97 17.26 9.40 -13.40
CA ASN A 97 17.64 10.18 -14.57
C ASN A 97 17.22 9.41 -15.82
N ILE A 98 16.13 9.83 -16.45
CA ILE A 98 15.63 9.24 -17.69
C ILE A 98 15.49 10.35 -18.73
N ALA A 99 16.38 10.33 -19.72
CA ALA A 99 16.42 11.28 -20.84
C ALA A 99 16.33 12.76 -20.41
N PHE A 100 15.12 13.34 -20.45
CA PHE A 100 14.85 14.74 -20.12
C PHE A 100 14.35 14.97 -18.69
N ILE A 101 14.08 13.90 -17.93
CA ILE A 101 13.55 13.96 -16.56
C ILE A 101 14.67 13.55 -15.60
N SER A 102 15.15 14.51 -14.82
CA SER A 102 16.07 14.29 -13.70
C SER A 102 15.35 14.54 -12.38
N ILE A 103 15.03 13.47 -11.68
CA ILE A 103 14.53 13.54 -10.31
C ILE A 103 15.76 13.52 -9.38
N PRO A 104 15.96 14.57 -8.57
CA PRO A 104 17.12 14.65 -7.69
C PRO A 104 17.04 13.62 -6.55
N LYS A 105 18.19 13.38 -5.92
CA LYS A 105 18.27 12.59 -4.70
C LYS A 105 17.45 13.26 -3.59
N MET A 106 16.68 12.49 -2.85
CA MET A 106 15.85 13.00 -1.76
C MET A 106 15.81 12.00 -0.61
N HIS A 107 15.89 12.51 0.62
CA HIS A 107 15.63 11.71 1.81
C HIS A 107 14.13 11.57 2.00
N ILE A 108 13.63 10.33 1.96
CA ILE A 108 12.23 10.01 2.20
C ILE A 108 12.11 9.58 3.66
N SER A 109 11.49 10.44 4.47
CA SER A 109 11.20 10.14 5.88
C SER A 109 10.22 8.98 6.00
N TYR A 110 10.16 8.38 7.19
CA TYR A 110 9.19 7.31 7.51
C TYR A 110 7.76 7.64 7.07
N LEU A 111 7.26 8.83 7.42
CA LEU A 111 5.90 9.27 7.05
C LEU A 111 5.75 9.43 5.53
N GLY A 112 6.77 9.98 4.86
CA GLY A 112 6.79 10.07 3.40
C GLY A 112 6.74 8.69 2.75
N ASN A 113 7.48 7.73 3.30
CA ASN A 113 7.50 6.37 2.81
C ASN A 113 6.17 5.64 3.04
N LEU A 114 5.53 5.88 4.20
CA LEU A 114 4.21 5.34 4.52
C LEU A 114 3.17 5.80 3.49
N VAL A 115 3.17 7.11 3.18
CA VAL A 115 2.31 7.72 2.15
C VAL A 115 2.56 7.13 0.77
N LEU A 116 3.82 7.05 0.37
CA LEU A 116 4.20 6.49 -0.92
C LEU A 116 3.78 5.02 -1.05
N SER A 117 4.04 4.22 -0.03
CA SER A 117 3.66 2.81 0.02
C SER A 117 2.14 2.63 -0.06
N SER A 118 1.38 3.45 0.67
CA SER A 118 -0.08 3.37 0.64
C SER A 118 -0.67 3.75 -0.71
N VAL A 119 -0.17 4.83 -1.31
CA VAL A 119 -0.59 5.26 -2.64
C VAL A 119 -0.28 4.17 -3.66
N SER A 120 0.93 3.59 -3.63
CA SER A 120 1.30 2.54 -4.58
C SER A 120 0.47 1.29 -4.42
N ILE A 121 0.37 0.74 -3.21
CA ILE A 121 -0.40 -0.48 -2.97
C ILE A 121 -1.86 -0.29 -3.39
N SER A 122 -2.49 0.81 -2.97
CA SER A 122 -3.88 1.09 -3.32
C SER A 122 -4.08 1.31 -4.83
N SER A 123 -3.16 2.02 -5.49
CA SER A 123 -3.23 2.24 -6.93
C SER A 123 -3.09 0.94 -7.71
N ILE A 124 -2.13 0.09 -7.33
CA ILE A 124 -1.89 -1.20 -7.98
C ILE A 124 -3.12 -2.11 -7.83
N ILE A 125 -3.69 -2.21 -6.63
CA ILE A 125 -4.88 -3.03 -6.37
C ILE A 125 -6.08 -2.51 -7.17
N ASN A 126 -6.31 -1.20 -7.18
CA ASN A 126 -7.41 -0.59 -7.93
C ASN A 126 -7.26 -0.80 -9.44
N VAL A 127 -6.05 -0.63 -9.99
CA VAL A 127 -5.77 -0.87 -11.41
C VAL A 127 -6.03 -2.34 -11.78
N PHE A 128 -5.57 -3.29 -10.95
CA PHE A 128 -5.83 -4.71 -11.20
C PHE A 128 -7.32 -5.07 -11.09
N GLU A 129 -8.07 -4.48 -10.16
CA GLU A 129 -9.51 -4.71 -10.04
C GLU A 129 -10.29 -4.14 -11.23
N GLN A 130 -9.82 -3.05 -11.85
CA GLN A 130 -10.44 -2.48 -13.04
C GLN A 130 -10.14 -3.25 -14.33
N LEU A 131 -8.95 -3.88 -14.42
CA LEU A 131 -8.52 -4.61 -15.61
C LEU A 131 -9.08 -6.05 -15.71
N LEU A 132 -9.40 -6.69 -14.58
CA LEU A 132 -9.74 -8.13 -14.48
C LEU A 132 -10.96 -8.39 -13.59
#